data_AF-G7YBM7-F1
#
_entry.id   AF-G7YBM7-F1
#
_cell.length_a   1.000
_cell.length_b   1.000
_cell.length_c   1.000
_cell.angle_alpha   90.00
_cell.angle_beta   90.00
_cell.angle_gamma   90.00
#
_symmetry.space_group_name_H-M   'P 1'
#
loop_
_entity.id
_entity.type
_entity.pdbx_description
1 polymer ?
#
loop_
_entity_poly.entity_id
_entity_poly.type
_entity_poly.pdbx_seq_one_letter_code
_entity_poly.pdbx_strand_id
1 'polypeptide(L)'
;MVKQTIQIFLRFRPPSIRKSVIEYNVHQLTGNDRPCVTLNVNREVREYDICNRKELYNFQFDGIFDVLAGQDQVFDAVAKPVIEK
;
A
#
# COMPACT_ATOMS: atom_id res chain seq x y z
N MET A 1 -7.24 -16.30 22.92
CA MET A 1 -6.44 -15.33 22.14
C MET A 1 -5.98 -16.03 20.87
N VAL A 2 -6.53 -15.66 19.71
CA VAL A 2 -6.13 -16.26 18.42
C VAL A 2 -4.73 -15.74 18.09
N LYS A 3 -3.74 -16.64 18.03
CA LYS A 3 -2.42 -16.30 17.48
C LYS A 3 -2.66 -15.80 16.05
N GLN A 4 -2.41 -14.52 15.76
CA GLN A 4 -2.47 -14.02 14.39
C GLN A 4 -1.43 -14.78 13.56
N THR A 5 -1.90 -15.71 12.73
CA THR A 5 -1.03 -16.64 12.00
C THR A 5 -0.44 -16.02 10.72
N ILE A 6 -1.10 -15.01 10.16
CA ILE A 6 -0.72 -14.38 8.89
C ILE A 6 -0.74 -12.86 9.07
N GLN A 7 0.38 -12.22 8.74
CA GLN A 7 0.51 -10.77 8.65
C GLN A 7 0.72 -10.38 7.19
N ILE A 8 0.03 -9.33 6.74
CA ILE A 8 0.05 -8.87 5.35
C ILE A 8 0.54 -7.42 5.31
N PHE A 9 1.64 -7.20 4.60
CA PHE A 9 2.28 -5.91 4.46
C PHE A 9 2.25 -5.42 3.01
N LEU A 10 2.22 -4.11 2.83
CA LEU A 10 2.36 -3.45 1.53
C LEU A 10 3.66 -2.67 1.46
N ARG A 11 4.39 -2.75 0.34
CA ARG A 11 5.57 -1.92 0.08
C ARG A 11 5.45 -1.21 -1.26
N PHE A 12 5.60 0.11 -1.25
CA PHE A 12 5.67 0.90 -2.47
C PHE A 12 7.07 0.84 -3.07
N ARG A 13 7.12 0.54 -4.36
CA ARG A 13 8.35 0.65 -5.13
C ARG A 13 8.55 2.12 -5.52
N PRO A 14 9.77 2.68 -5.38
CA PRO A 14 10.08 4.00 -5.91
C PRO A 14 9.67 4.14 -7.39
N PRO A 15 9.03 5.25 -7.78
CA PRO A 15 8.61 5.44 -9.16
C PRO A 15 9.83 5.43 -10.08
N SER A 16 9.75 4.64 -11.15
CA SER A 16 10.68 4.79 -12.28
C SER A 16 10.38 6.12 -12.98
N ILE A 17 11.34 6.66 -13.74
CA ILE A 17 11.23 7.95 -14.46
C ILE A 17 9.96 8.05 -15.35
N ARG A 18 9.31 6.92 -15.67
CA ARG A 18 8.02 6.88 -16.34
C ARG A 18 6.89 7.25 -15.38
N LYS A 19 6.16 8.33 -15.71
CA LYS A 19 5.00 8.86 -14.96
C LYS A 19 4.11 7.73 -14.42
N SER A 20 4.00 7.63 -13.09
CA SER A 20 2.99 6.79 -12.45
C SER A 20 1.61 7.32 -12.83
N VAL A 21 0.77 6.47 -13.41
CA VAL A 21 -0.63 6.76 -13.73
C VAL A 21 -1.52 6.66 -12.48
N ILE A 22 -0.98 6.13 -11.39
CA ILE A 22 -1.69 5.84 -10.14
C ILE A 22 -1.19 6.79 -9.06
N GLU A 23 -2.12 7.55 -8.49
CA GLU A 23 -1.90 8.33 -7.27
C GLU A 23 -2.32 7.47 -6.07
N TYR A 24 -1.60 7.54 -4.96
CA TYR A 24 -1.97 6.83 -3.75
C TYR A 24 -1.90 7.75 -2.53
N ASN A 25 -2.74 7.49 -1.54
CA ASN A 25 -2.75 8.19 -0.27
C ASN A 25 -2.75 7.19 0.89
N VAL A 26 -1.67 7.19 1.67
CA VAL A 26 -1.57 6.41 2.90
C VAL A 26 -2.13 7.24 4.05
N HIS A 27 -3.06 6.67 4.80
CA HIS A 27 -3.70 7.32 5.94
C HIS A 27 -4.02 6.30 7.04
N GLN A 28 -4.32 6.79 8.23
CA GLN A 28 -4.85 6.00 9.33
C GLN A 28 -6.27 6.49 9.61
N LEU A 29 -7.22 5.56 9.66
CA LEU A 29 -8.54 5.85 10.21
C LEU A 29 -8.34 6.02 11.72
N THR A 30 -8.95 7.04 12.31
CA THR A 30 -8.75 7.50 13.71
C THR A 30 -8.52 6.36 14.72
N GLY A 31 -7.44 6.46 15.52
CA GLY A 31 -7.12 5.52 16.61
C GLY A 31 -5.87 4.67 16.37
N ASN A 32 -5.77 3.53 17.08
CA ASN A 32 -4.74 2.49 16.91
C ASN A 32 -5.02 1.55 15.72
N ASP A 33 -5.72 2.05 14.69
CA ASP A 33 -6.12 1.24 13.55
C ASP A 33 -4.95 0.97 12.60
N ARG A 34 -5.01 -0.20 11.95
CA ARG A 34 -4.04 -0.62 10.95
C ARG A 34 -3.99 0.39 9.80
N PRO A 35 -2.81 0.67 9.23
CA PRO A 35 -2.65 1.64 8.16
C PRO A 35 -3.47 1.26 6.92
N CYS A 36 -4.05 2.29 6.29
CA CYS A 36 -4.86 2.19 5.09
C CYS A 36 -4.18 2.89 3.92
N VAL A 37 -4.51 2.44 2.70
CA VAL A 37 -4.13 3.14 1.48
C VAL A 37 -5.31 3.24 0.53
N THR A 38 -5.49 4.44 -0.02
CA THR A 38 -6.39 4.69 -1.14
C THR A 38 -5.58 4.76 -2.42
N LEU A 39 -5.89 3.93 -3.41
CA LEU A 39 -5.36 4.02 -4.76
C LEU A 39 -6.38 4.76 -5.64
N ASN A 40 -5.94 5.84 -6.27
CA ASN A 40 -6.68 6.56 -7.29
C ASN A 40 -6.12 6.18 -8.65
N VAL A 41 -6.87 5.34 -9.37
CA VAL A 41 -6.48 4.83 -10.68
C VAL A 41 -7.15 5.69 -11.74
N ASN A 42 -6.34 6.46 -12.48
CA ASN A 42 -6.81 7.15 -13.66
C ASN A 42 -6.89 6.13 -14.80
N ARG A 43 -8.10 5.74 -15.20
CA ARG A 43 -8.30 4.89 -16.37
C ARG A 43 -7.83 5.66 -17.61
N GLU A 44 -6.94 5.06 -18.41
CA GLU A 44 -6.61 5.61 -19.71
C GLU A 44 -7.89 5.67 -20.56
N VAL A 45 -8.26 6.89 -20.95
CA VAL A 45 -9.41 7.16 -21.81
C VAL A 45 -9.12 6.49 -23.15
N ARG A 46 -9.81 5.39 -23.46
CA ARG A 46 -9.81 4.83 -24.81
C ARG A 46 -10.52 5.83 -25.73
N GLU A 47 -10.03 5.96 -26.94
CA GLU A 47 -10.36 7.02 -27.93
C GLU A 47 -11.86 7.21 -28.23
N TYR A 48 -12.74 6.30 -27.79
CA TYR A 48 -14.18 6.32 -28.05
C TYR A 48 -15.09 6.14 -26.81
N ASP A 49 -14.55 6.06 -25.59
CA ASP A 49 -15.33 5.95 -24.34
C ASP A 49 -14.96 7.09 -23.37
N ILE A 50 -15.82 8.11 -23.26
CA ILE A 50 -15.70 9.14 -22.21
C ILE A 50 -16.18 8.52 -20.88
N CYS A 51 -15.30 7.78 -20.21
CA CYS A 51 -15.56 7.21 -18.89
C CYS A 51 -14.76 7.97 -17.82
N ASN A 52 -15.32 9.08 -17.33
CA ASN A 52 -14.69 9.93 -16.29
C ASN A 52 -14.87 9.38 -14.86
N ARG A 53 -15.17 8.09 -14.70
CA ARG A 53 -15.37 7.50 -13.38
C ARG A 53 -14.01 7.40 -12.69
N LYS A 54 -13.83 8.12 -11.58
CA LYS A 54 -12.67 7.94 -10.69
C LYS A 54 -12.79 6.59 -10.01
N GLU A 55 -11.78 5.74 -10.18
CA GLU A 55 -11.69 4.46 -9.50
C GLU A 55 -10.84 4.61 -8.24
N LEU A 56 -11.52 4.64 -7.09
CA LEU A 56 -10.91 4.72 -5.76
C LEU A 56 -10.99 3.36 -5.10
N TYR A 57 -9.84 2.78 -4.77
CA TYR A 57 -9.74 1.51 -4.06
C TYR A 57 -9.10 1.72 -2.71
N ASN A 58 -9.77 1.26 -1.65
CA ASN A 58 -9.28 1.37 -0.28
C ASN A 58 -8.84 0.00 0.23
N PHE A 59 -7.63 -0.08 0.77
CA PHE A 59 -7.06 -1.30 1.32
C PHE A 59 -6.48 -1.03 2.71
N GLN A 60 -6.47 -2.06 3.57
CA GLN A 60 -5.89 -2.00 4.92
C GLN A 60 -4.88 -3.12 5.09
N PHE A 61 -3.72 -2.82 5.68
CA PHE A 61 -2.60 -3.75 5.84
C PHE A 61 -2.07 -3.72 7.28
N ASP A 62 -1.39 -4.77 7.72
CA ASP A 62 -0.72 -4.79 9.03
C ASP A 62 0.43 -3.76 9.11
N GLY A 63 1.01 -3.42 7.97
CA GLY A 63 1.96 -2.32 7.81
C GLY A 63 2.10 -1.89 6.36
N ILE A 64 2.40 -0.60 6.16
CA ILE A 64 2.63 -0.01 4.85
C ILE A 64 4.00 0.67 4.85
N PHE A 65 4.85 0.27 3.91
CA PHE A 65 6.18 0.83 3.70
C PHE A 65 6.16 1.75 2.48
N ASP A 66 6.41 3.04 2.70
CA ASP A 66 6.49 4.02 1.63
C ASP A 66 7.82 3.88 0.85
N VAL A 67 7.95 4.64 -0.24
CA VAL A 67 9.11 4.66 -1.15
C VAL A 67 10.45 4.90 -0.44
N LEU A 68 10.43 5.59 0.70
CA LEU A 68 11.61 5.91 1.51
C LEU A 68 12.06 4.74 2.42
N ALA A 69 11.26 3.68 2.54
CA ALA A 69 11.58 2.58 3.43
C ALA A 69 12.76 1.75 2.91
N GLY A 70 13.82 1.73 3.72
CA GLY A 70 15.03 0.94 3.48
C GLY A 70 14.78 -0.57 3.59
N GLN A 71 15.73 -1.37 3.11
CA GLN A 71 15.64 -2.83 3.20
C GLN A 71 15.68 -3.32 4.65
N ASP A 72 16.53 -2.71 5.48
CA ASP A 72 16.69 -3.09 6.89
C ASP A 72 15.38 -2.92 7.65
N GLN A 73 14.68 -1.79 7.45
CA GLN A 73 13.38 -1.52 8.06
C GLN A 73 12.33 -2.55 7.67
N VAL A 74 12.30 -2.97 6.41
CA VAL A 74 11.35 -4.00 5.94
C VAL A 74 11.69 -5.36 6.55
N PHE A 75 12.98 -5.72 6.62
CA PHE A 75 13.44 -6.97 7.22
C PHE A 75 13.09 -7.04 8.70
N ASP A 76 13.38 -5.99 9.45
CA ASP A 76 13.15 -5.92 10.90
C ASP A 76 11.66 -6.03 11.25
N ALA A 77 10.77 -5.50 10.41
CA ALA A 77 9.34 -5.54 10.64
C ALA A 77 8.67 -6.85 10.19
N VAL A 78 9.12 -7.44 9.08
CA VAL A 78 8.43 -8.59 8.45
C VAL A 78 9.10 -9.92 8.80
N ALA A 79 10.42 -10.02 8.68
CA ALA A 79 11.14 -11.28 8.74
C ALA A 79 11.73 -11.57 10.13
N LYS A 80 12.29 -10.56 10.80
CA LYS A 80 12.90 -10.72 12.12
C LYS A 80 11.95 -11.34 13.17
N PRO A 81 10.66 -10.92 13.29
CA PRO A 81 9.74 -11.51 14.26
C PRO A 81 9.33 -12.96 13.94
N VAL A 82 9.61 -13.44 12.73
CA VAL A 82 9.37 -14.83 12.31
C VAL A 82 10.58 -15.70 12.64
N ILE A 83 11.79 -15.15 12.54
CA ILE A 83 13.05 -15.87 12.82
C ILE A 83 13.29 -16.03 14.32
N GLU A 84 13.00 -14.99 15.11
CA GLU A 84 13.22 -14.97 16.57
C GLU A 84 12.10 -15.70 17.35
N LYS A 85 11.20 -16.40 16.66
CA LYS A 85 9.99 -17.02 17.22
C LYS A 85 10.12 -18.50 17.54
#